data_AF-A0A372RH66-F1
#
_entry.id   AF-A0A372RH66-F1
#
_cell.length_a   1.000
_cell.length_b   1.000
_cell.length_c   1.000
_cell.angle_alpha   90.00
_cell.angle_beta   90.00
_cell.angle_gamma   90.00
#
_symmetry.space_group_name_H-M   'P 1'
#
loop_
_entity.id
_entity.type
_entity.pdbx_description
1 polymer ?
#
loop_
_entity_poly.entity_id
_entity_poly.type
_entity_poly.pdbx_seq_one_letter_code
_entity_poly.pdbx_strand_id
1 'polypeptide(L)'
;MACSKLFSGDLPPELLNEVIQNLHYDYKTLHSCILVNRLWCRLVIPLLWEDPFSKDYPKNYHFIEIYLSKLKEDDKTKFNEYGIKFDLLHSNTLFNYPSFIKYLDTNKIWRSIENWAVWATTI
;
A
#
# COMPACT_ATOMS: atom_id res chain seq x y z
N MET A 1 15.95 -29.45 10.48
CA MET A 1 15.52 -28.26 11.26
C MET A 1 16.44 -27.08 10.94
N ALA A 2 16.45 -26.62 9.67
CA ALA A 2 17.34 -25.55 9.19
C ALA A 2 16.57 -24.26 8.86
N CYS A 3 15.26 -24.35 8.59
CA CYS A 3 14.43 -23.20 8.21
C CYS A 3 14.09 -22.25 9.36
N SER A 4 14.21 -22.67 10.63
CA SER A 4 13.87 -21.81 11.78
C SER A 4 14.85 -20.65 12.00
N LYS A 5 16.10 -20.78 11.55
CA LYS A 5 17.12 -19.73 11.68
C LYS A 5 16.99 -18.59 10.67
N LEU A 6 16.30 -18.81 9.55
CA LEU A 6 16.03 -17.75 8.59
C LEU A 6 14.99 -16.74 9.11
N PHE A 7 14.14 -17.16 10.04
CA PHE A 7 13.06 -16.35 10.60
C PHE A 7 13.33 -15.85 12.02
N SER A 8 14.45 -16.25 12.64
CA SER A 8 14.81 -15.91 14.03
C SER A 8 15.41 -14.51 14.21
N GLY A 9 15.64 -13.76 13.13
CA GLY A 9 16.28 -12.44 13.21
C GLY A 9 17.81 -12.47 13.26
N ASP A 10 18.41 -13.64 13.04
CA ASP A 10 19.88 -13.82 12.99
C ASP A 10 20.50 -13.44 11.63
N LEU A 11 19.67 -13.17 10.61
CA LEU A 11 20.14 -12.76 9.29
C LEU A 11 20.40 -11.23 9.28
N PRO A 12 21.58 -10.77 8.85
CA PRO A 12 21.87 -9.35 8.65
C PRO A 12 20.79 -8.69 7.78
N PRO A 13 20.29 -7.50 8.15
CA PRO A 13 19.28 -6.77 7.38
C PRO A 13 19.64 -6.56 5.91
N GLU A 14 20.93 -6.45 5.60
CA GLU A 14 21.47 -6.28 4.24
C GLU A 14 21.20 -7.51 3.38
N LEU A 15 21.51 -8.70 3.89
CA LEU A 15 21.25 -9.97 3.19
C LEU A 15 19.74 -10.22 3.04
N LEU A 16 18.96 -9.87 4.06
CA LEU A 16 17.51 -9.94 3.96
C LEU A 16 16.97 -9.00 2.87
N ASN A 17 17.49 -7.77 2.81
CA ASN A 17 17.12 -6.83 1.77
C ASN A 17 17.46 -7.38 0.38
N GLU A 18 18.64 -7.96 0.17
CA GLU A 18 18.99 -8.61 -1.10
C GLU A 18 17.99 -9.71 -1.49
N VAL A 19 17.60 -10.58 -0.56
CA VAL A 19 16.57 -11.60 -0.82
C VAL A 19 15.25 -10.95 -1.23
N ILE A 20 14.82 -9.91 -0.51
CA ILE A 20 13.58 -9.19 -0.81
C ILE A 20 13.63 -8.49 -2.18
N GLN A 21 14.77 -7.91 -2.56
CA GLN A 21 14.94 -7.27 -3.88
C GLN A 21 14.83 -8.30 -5.02
N ASN A 22 15.24 -9.55 -4.82
CA ASN A 22 15.03 -10.61 -5.81
C ASN A 22 13.53 -10.96 -6.00
N LEU A 23 12.67 -10.58 -5.05
CA LEU A 23 11.23 -10.81 -5.07
C LEU A 23 10.43 -9.58 -5.53
N HIS A 24 11.11 -8.52 -5.99
CA HIS A 24 10.52 -7.20 -6.25
C HIS A 24 9.26 -7.23 -7.13
N TYR A 25 9.22 -8.08 -8.15
CA TYR A 25 8.09 -8.20 -9.06
C TYR A 25 7.10 -9.33 -8.71
N ASP A 26 7.38 -10.12 -7.66
CA ASP A 26 6.46 -11.15 -7.17
C ASP A 26 5.62 -10.61 -6.00
N TYR A 27 4.59 -9.84 -6.36
CA TYR A 27 3.71 -9.20 -5.37
C TYR A 27 2.99 -10.18 -4.44
N LYS A 28 2.70 -11.40 -4.91
CA LYS A 28 2.04 -12.41 -4.06
C LYS A 28 2.99 -12.83 -2.95
N THR A 29 4.25 -13.09 -3.30
CA THR A 29 5.28 -13.43 -2.32
C THR A 29 5.60 -12.25 -1.41
N LEU A 30 5.72 -11.03 -1.94
CA LEU A 30 5.91 -9.82 -1.12
C LEU A 30 4.76 -9.61 -0.11
N HIS A 31 3.51 -9.86 -0.53
CA HIS A 31 2.37 -9.81 0.38
C HIS A 31 2.44 -10.88 1.48
N SER A 32 2.98 -12.08 1.20
CA SER A 32 3.26 -13.06 2.25
C SER A 32 4.38 -12.60 3.18
N CYS A 33 5.43 -11.96 2.64
CA CYS A 33 6.58 -11.47 3.40
C CYS A 33 6.21 -10.42 4.47
N ILE A 34 5.27 -9.51 4.20
CA ILE A 34 4.87 -8.49 5.20
C ILE A 34 4.25 -9.11 6.46
N LEU A 35 3.76 -10.34 6.38
CA LEU A 35 3.11 -11.04 7.49
C LEU A 35 4.09 -11.87 8.33
N VAL A 36 5.36 -12.00 7.90
CA VAL A 36 6.38 -12.82 8.58
C VAL A 36 6.76 -12.22 9.93
N ASN A 37 7.28 -10.98 9.93
CA ASN A 37 7.60 -10.22 11.14
C ASN A 37 7.76 -8.72 10.83
N ARG A 38 8.02 -7.92 11.87
CA ARG A 38 8.17 -6.45 11.77
C ARG A 38 9.31 -6.00 10.84
N LEU A 39 10.42 -6.74 10.78
CA LEU A 39 11.56 -6.40 9.95
C LEU A 39 11.22 -6.61 8.47
N TRP A 40 10.68 -7.78 8.12
CA TRP A 40 10.22 -8.07 6.75
C TRP A 40 9.14 -7.08 6.30
N CYS A 41 8.16 -6.79 7.17
CA CYS A 41 7.14 -5.78 6.91
C CYS A 41 7.76 -4.42 6.56
N ARG A 42 8.71 -3.92 7.36
CA ARG A 42 9.37 -2.63 7.13
C ARG A 42 10.15 -2.57 5.81
N LEU A 43 10.80 -3.66 5.41
CA LEU A 43 11.59 -3.70 4.17
C LEU A 43 10.72 -3.86 2.92
N VAL A 44 9.62 -4.60 3.02
CA VAL A 44 8.76 -4.93 1.87
C VAL A 44 7.74 -3.84 1.56
N ILE A 45 7.21 -3.14 2.57
CA ILE A 45 6.18 -2.10 2.36
C ILE A 45 6.61 -1.04 1.33
N PRO A 46 7.86 -0.51 1.33
CA PRO A 46 8.32 0.39 0.28
C PRO A 46 8.22 -0.18 -1.14
N LEU A 47 8.52 -1.48 -1.33
CA LEU A 47 8.42 -2.15 -2.64
C LEU A 47 6.97 -2.41 -3.05
N LEU A 48 6.09 -2.66 -2.09
CA LEU A 48 4.66 -2.78 -2.37
C LEU A 48 4.02 -1.43 -2.74
N TRP A 49 4.61 -0.31 -2.33
CA TRP A 49 4.02 1.02 -2.47
C TRP A 49 4.76 1.95 -3.43
N GLU A 50 5.77 1.47 -4.16
CA GLU A 50 6.52 2.31 -5.10
C GLU A 50 5.75 2.65 -6.40
N ASP A 51 4.84 1.78 -6.83
CA ASP A 51 3.92 2.02 -7.95
C ASP A 51 2.54 1.41 -7.64
N PRO A 52 1.74 2.05 -6.78
CA PRO A 52 0.45 1.51 -6.37
C PRO A 52 -0.61 1.60 -7.48
N PHE A 53 -0.45 2.53 -8.44
CA PHE A 53 -1.42 2.80 -9.50
C PHE A 53 -1.23 1.92 -10.74
N SER A 54 -0.07 1.27 -10.90
CA SER A 54 0.17 0.35 -12.02
C SER A 54 -0.29 -1.09 -11.78
N LYS A 55 -0.90 -1.39 -10.64
CA LYS A 55 -1.26 -2.76 -10.27
C LYS A 55 -2.68 -3.06 -10.71
N ASP A 56 -2.80 -3.93 -11.70
CA ASP A 56 -4.11 -4.42 -12.17
C ASP A 56 -4.76 -5.41 -11.17
N TYR A 57 -4.00 -5.92 -10.19
CA TYR A 57 -4.46 -6.94 -9.25
C TYR A 57 -3.81 -6.84 -7.86
N PRO A 58 -4.60 -7.08 -6.78
CA PRO A 58 -6.06 -7.15 -6.74
C PRO A 58 -6.71 -5.78 -6.90
N LYS A 59 -7.96 -5.74 -7.39
CA LYS A 59 -8.82 -4.53 -7.43
C LYS A 59 -9.22 -4.09 -6.02
N ASN A 60 -8.25 -3.65 -5.24
CA ASN A 60 -8.47 -3.06 -3.94
C ASN A 60 -8.26 -1.56 -4.10
N TYR A 61 -9.33 -0.76 -4.03
CA TYR A 61 -9.25 0.69 -4.13
C TYR A 61 -9.09 1.38 -2.77
N HIS A 62 -9.03 0.63 -1.66
CA HIS A 62 -8.84 1.20 -0.32
C HIS A 62 -7.50 1.92 -0.16
N PHE A 63 -6.52 1.66 -1.04
CA PHE A 63 -5.27 2.44 -1.02
C PHE A 63 -5.50 3.91 -1.41
N ILE A 64 -6.53 4.22 -2.21
CA ILE A 64 -6.90 5.61 -2.54
C ILE A 64 -7.44 6.31 -1.30
N GLU A 65 -8.21 5.61 -0.49
CA GLU A 65 -8.74 6.13 0.78
C GLU A 65 -7.61 6.51 1.76
N ILE A 66 -6.50 5.78 1.76
CA ILE A 66 -5.29 6.11 2.54
C ILE A 66 -4.70 7.46 2.11
N TYR A 67 -4.77 7.81 0.83
CA TYR A 67 -4.33 9.13 0.36
C TYR A 67 -5.32 10.22 0.73
N LEU A 68 -6.61 9.96 0.50
CA LEU A 68 -7.67 10.92 0.77
C LEU A 68 -7.82 11.23 2.26
N SER A 69 -7.49 10.28 3.15
CA SER A 69 -7.47 10.52 4.60
C SER A 69 -6.45 11.57 5.04
N LYS A 70 -5.41 11.82 4.22
CA LYS A 70 -4.38 12.84 4.45
C LYS A 70 -4.78 14.24 3.97
N LEU A 71 -5.93 14.37 3.30
CA LEU A 71 -6.47 15.68 2.92
C LEU A 71 -6.86 16.52 4.14
N LYS A 72 -6.99 17.83 3.94
CA LYS A 72 -7.53 18.74 4.95
C LYS A 72 -8.99 18.42 5.21
N GLU A 73 -9.46 18.68 6.43
CA GLU A 73 -10.84 18.41 6.82
C GLU A 73 -11.85 19.15 5.92
N ASP A 74 -11.55 20.40 5.56
CA ASP A 74 -12.36 21.21 4.63
C ASP A 74 -12.49 20.61 3.22
N ASP A 75 -11.50 19.82 2.79
CA ASP A 75 -11.56 19.13 1.50
C ASP A 75 -12.32 17.81 1.63
N LYS A 76 -12.24 17.13 2.78
CA LYS A 76 -13.00 15.89 3.06
C LYS A 76 -14.50 16.15 3.12
N THR A 77 -14.93 17.25 3.73
CA THR A 77 -16.35 17.60 3.87
C THR A 77 -17.03 17.78 2.52
N LYS A 78 -16.33 18.25 1.48
CA LYS A 78 -16.85 18.34 0.11
C LYS A 78 -17.26 16.98 -0.45
N PHE A 79 -16.59 15.90 -0.06
CA PHE A 79 -16.95 14.56 -0.54
C PHE A 79 -18.22 14.01 0.10
N ASN A 80 -18.59 14.48 1.29
CA ASN A 80 -19.87 14.13 1.90
C ASN A 80 -21.05 14.60 1.04
N GLU A 81 -20.89 15.71 0.30
CA GLU A 81 -21.89 16.21 -0.65
C GLU A 81 -22.13 15.23 -1.81
N TYR A 82 -21.11 14.44 -2.17
CA TYR A 82 -21.18 13.39 -3.19
C TYR A 82 -21.57 12.01 -2.61
N GLY A 83 -22.00 11.95 -1.34
CA GLY A 83 -22.40 10.71 -0.67
C GLY A 83 -21.24 9.83 -0.18
N ILE A 84 -20.00 10.30 -0.30
CA ILE A 84 -18.80 9.55 0.12
C ILE A 84 -18.50 9.93 1.58
N LYS A 85 -18.79 9.02 2.52
CA LYS A 85 -18.54 9.25 3.95
C LYS A 85 -17.10 8.88 4.34
N PHE A 86 -16.31 9.90 4.68
CA PHE A 86 -14.94 9.74 5.15
C PHE A 86 -14.81 9.35 6.63
N ASP A 87 -15.91 9.31 7.38
CA ASP A 87 -15.90 9.10 8.84
C ASP A 87 -15.34 7.73 9.29
N LEU A 88 -15.22 6.76 8.37
CA LEU A 88 -14.55 5.47 8.61
C LEU A 88 -13.04 5.52 8.39
N LEU A 89 -12.50 6.60 7.83
CA LEU A 89 -11.13 6.74 7.35
C LEU A 89 -10.22 7.46 8.35
N HIS A 90 -10.44 7.21 9.64
CA HIS A 90 -9.55 7.64 10.71
C HIS A 90 -8.24 6.85 10.63
N SER A 91 -7.41 7.17 9.64
CA SER A 91 -6.28 6.33 9.26
C SER A 91 -5.07 6.68 10.14
N ASN A 92 -5.01 6.08 11.33
CA ASN A 92 -3.75 5.89 12.03
C ASN A 92 -2.91 4.87 11.23
N THR A 93 -2.39 5.33 10.08
CA THR A 93 -1.57 4.55 9.17
C THR A 93 -0.22 4.31 9.84
N LEU A 94 0.19 3.04 9.90
CA LEU A 94 1.46 2.64 10.49
C LEU A 94 2.67 3.22 9.73
N PHE A 95 2.49 3.47 8.43
CA PHE A 95 3.52 3.98 7.54
C PHE A 95 3.07 5.24 6.80
N ASN A 96 4.05 6.07 6.43
CA ASN A 96 3.84 7.17 5.50
C ASN A 96 3.83 6.64 4.05
N TYR A 97 2.78 5.91 3.67
CA TYR A 97 2.64 5.31 2.34
C TYR A 97 2.89 6.27 1.17
N PRO A 98 2.42 7.54 1.19
CA PRO A 98 2.76 8.52 0.15
C PRO A 98 4.26 8.69 -0.10
N SER A 99 5.09 8.61 0.93
CA SER A 99 6.55 8.80 0.79
C SER A 99 7.26 7.67 0.07
N PHE A 100 6.60 6.53 -0.15
CA PHE A 100 7.21 5.38 -0.84
C PHE A 100 6.97 5.36 -2.34
N ILE A 101 6.08 6.21 -2.87
CA ILE A 101 5.79 6.27 -4.29
C ILE A 101 7.05 6.72 -5.05
N LYS A 102 7.47 5.93 -6.04
CA LYS A 102 8.57 6.25 -6.96
C LYS A 102 8.09 6.54 -8.38
N TYR A 103 6.96 5.95 -8.77
CA TYR A 103 6.41 6.05 -10.11
C TYR A 103 5.01 6.69 -10.05
N LEU A 104 4.82 7.74 -10.83
CA LEU A 104 3.56 8.48 -10.94
C LEU A 104 3.18 8.60 -12.42
N ASP A 105 2.33 7.70 -12.88
CA ASP A 105 1.71 7.78 -14.20
C ASP A 105 0.33 8.43 -14.07
N THR A 106 0.17 9.62 -14.63
CA THR A 106 -1.06 10.40 -14.53
C THR A 106 -2.27 9.71 -15.14
N ASN A 107 -2.08 8.93 -16.22
CA ASN A 107 -3.17 8.19 -16.85
C ASN A 107 -3.63 7.04 -15.95
N LYS A 108 -2.69 6.34 -15.31
CA LYS A 108 -3.00 5.26 -14.36
C LYS A 108 -3.65 5.78 -13.10
N ILE A 109 -3.19 6.93 -12.59
CA ILE A 109 -3.79 7.61 -11.44
C ILE A 109 -5.22 8.00 -11.75
N TRP A 110 -5.45 8.70 -12.87
CA TRP A 110 -6.79 9.09 -13.33
C TRP A 110 -7.72 7.89 -13.39
N ARG A 111 -7.30 6.84 -14.10
CA ARG A 111 -8.09 5.61 -14.25
C ARG A 111 -8.36 4.92 -12.91
N SER A 112 -7.41 4.94 -11.97
CA SER A 112 -7.60 4.36 -10.65
C SER A 112 -8.63 5.13 -9.82
N ILE A 113 -8.57 6.46 -9.85
CA ILE A 113 -9.52 7.35 -9.16
C ILE A 113 -10.92 7.20 -9.76
N GLU A 114 -11.05 7.16 -11.08
CA GLU A 114 -12.33 6.96 -11.76
C GLU A 114 -12.98 5.63 -11.35
N ASN A 115 -12.22 4.53 -11.37
CA ASN A 115 -12.73 3.23 -10.93
C ASN A 115 -13.09 3.20 -9.44
N TRP A 116 -12.29 3.87 -8.59
CA TRP A 116 -12.59 4.00 -7.16
C TRP A 116 -13.88 4.80 -6.94
N ALA A 117 -14.09 5.91 -7.64
CA ALA A 117 -15.29 6.73 -7.48
C ALA A 117 -16.56 5.94 -7.83
N VAL A 118 -16.52 5.13 -8.90
CA VAL A 118 -17.62 4.21 -9.25
C VAL A 118 -17.84 3.17 -8.14
N TRP A 119 -16.77 2.54 -7.65
CA TRP A 119 -16.87 1.56 -6.57
C TRP A 119 -17.41 2.17 -5.26
N ALA A 120 -16.90 3.34 -4.85
CA ALA A 120 -17.25 4.01 -3.61
C ALA A 120 -18.68 4.55 -3.58
N THR A 121 -19.28 4.81 -4.74
CA THR A 121 -20.67 5.28 -4.87
C THR A 121 -21.66 4.13 -5.05
N THR A 122 -21.19 2.90 -5.29
CA THR A 122 -22.03 1.71 -5.49
C THR A 122 -22.28 0.95 -4.17
N ILE A 123 -21.50 1.21 -3.12
CA ILE A 123 -21.60 0.57 -1.79
C ILE A 123 -22.25 1.54 -0.81
#